data_AF-X1HRB3-F1
#
_entry.id   AF-X1HRB3-F1
#
_cell.length_a   1.000
_cell.length_b   1.000
_cell.length_c   1.000
_cell.angle_alpha   90.00
_cell.angle_beta   90.00
_cell.angle_gamma   90.00
#
_symmetry.space_group_name_H-M   'P 1'
#
loop_
_entity.id
_entity.type
_entity.pdbx_description
1 polymer ?
#
loop_
_entity_poly.entity_id
_entity_poly.type
_entity_poly.pdbx_seq_one_letter_code
_entity_poly.pdbx_strand_id
1 'polypeptide(L)' 'PSSLEVTARTEDDIVMGVRHKNYKLEGIQFHPESFLTPDGLKILKNFICL' A
#
# COMPACT_ATOMS: atom_id res chain seq x y z
N PRO A 1 -9.17 11.73 -0.08
CA PRO A 1 -9.84 12.13 1.18
C PRO A 1 -8.85 12.84 2.11
N SER A 2 -9.26 13.82 2.92
CA SER A 2 -8.34 14.58 3.79
C SER A 2 -7.70 13.75 4.91
N SER A 3 -8.33 12.64 5.29
CA SER A 3 -7.85 11.69 6.30
C SER A 3 -6.82 10.67 5.79
N LEU A 4 -6.57 10.63 4.48
CA LEU A 4 -5.63 9.72 3.85
C LEU A 4 -4.40 10.46 3.30
N GLU A 5 -3.27 9.78 3.27
CA GLU A 5 -2.02 10.19 2.64
C GLU A 5 -1.64 9.19 1.56
N VAL A 6 -1.12 9.66 0.42
CA VAL A 6 -0.68 8.80 -0.68
C VAL A 6 0.70 8.24 -0.36
N THR A 7 0.86 6.93 -0.42
CA THR A 7 2.11 6.22 -0.09
C THR A 7 2.78 5.55 -1.29
N ALA A 8 2.03 5.33 -2.38
CA ALA A 8 2.58 4.78 -3.63
C ALA A 8 1.87 5.36 -4.85
N ARG A 9 2.64 5.57 -5.92
CA ARG A 9 2.15 6.01 -7.23
C ARG A 9 2.85 5.26 -8.36
N THR A 10 2.21 5.19 -9.53
CA THR A 10 2.86 4.79 -10.78
C THR A 10 3.69 5.94 -11.35
N GLU A 11 4.45 5.68 -12.42
CA GLU A 11 5.18 6.71 -13.17
C GLU A 11 4.23 7.76 -13.79
N ASP A 12 3.01 7.36 -14.15
CA ASP A 12 1.93 8.24 -14.63
C ASP A 12 1.14 8.93 -13.50
N ASP A 13 1.69 8.98 -12.29
CA ASP A 13 1.11 9.61 -11.08
C ASP A 13 -0.21 8.98 -10.58
N ILE A 14 -0.56 7.77 -11.05
CA ILE A 14 -1.75 7.06 -10.59
C ILE A 14 -1.52 6.58 -9.16
N VAL A 15 -2.44 6.91 -8.25
CA VAL A 15 -2.38 6.49 -6.85
C VAL A 15 -2.56 4.97 -6.73
N MET A 16 -1.57 4.29 -6.16
CA MET A 16 -1.56 2.83 -5.97
C MET A 16 -1.59 2.41 -4.51
N GLY A 17 -1.30 3.33 -3.58
CA GLY A 17 -1.27 3.07 -2.15
C GLY A 17 -1.64 4.29 -1.33
N VAL A 18 -2.36 4.07 -0.23
CA VAL A 18 -2.78 5.10 0.72
C VAL A 18 -2.65 4.62 2.16
N ARG A 19 -2.40 5.54 3.07
CA ARG A 19 -2.37 5.34 4.52
C ARG A 19 -3.37 6.25 5.21
N HIS A 20 -4.03 5.77 6.25
CA HIS A 20 -4.81 6.64 7.13
C HIS A 20 -3.91 7.41 8.09
N LYS A 21 -4.11 8.73 8.22
CA LYS A 21 -3.22 9.60 9.03
C LYS A 21 -3.20 9.26 10.52
N ASN A 22 -4.34 8.78 11.05
CA ASN A 22 -4.54 8.55 12.49
C ASN A 22 -4.68 7.07 12.89
N TYR A 23 -4.84 6.16 11.93
CA TYR A 23 -5.12 4.75 12.20
C TYR A 23 -4.11 3.88 11.47
N LYS A 24 -3.78 2.71 12.00
CA LYS A 24 -2.94 1.70 11.34
C LYS A 24 -3.74 1.01 10.22
N LEU A 25 -4.11 1.78 9.21
CA LEU A 25 -4.88 1.33 8.06
C LEU A 25 -4.10 1.70 6.80
N GLU A 26 -3.84 0.67 6.00
CA GLU A 26 -3.17 0.77 4.70
C GLU A 26 -4.14 0.26 3.63
N GLY A 27 -4.13 0.90 2.47
CA GLY A 27 -4.87 0.48 1.29
C GLY A 27 -3.94 0.45 0.09
N ILE A 28 -4.04 -0.60 -0.73
CA ILE A 28 -3.25 -0.78 -1.95
C ILE A 28 -4.17 -1.23 -3.09
N GLN A 29 -3.87 -0.82 -4.31
CA GLN A 29 -4.70 -1.11 -5.49
C GLN A 29 -4.31 -2.42 -6.20
N PHE A 30 -3.17 -2.99 -5.84
CA PHE A 30 -2.62 -4.22 -6.40
C PHE A 30 -2.65 -5.38 -5.40
N HIS A 31 -2.35 -6.58 -5.89
CA HIS A 31 -2.41 -7.83 -5.14
C HIS A 31 -1.02 -8.25 -4.63
N PRO A 32 -0.62 -7.89 -3.38
CA PRO A 32 0.67 -8.30 -2.82
C PRO A 32 0.75 -9.81 -2.56
N GLU A 33 -0.38 -10.51 -2.53
CA GLU A 33 -0.47 -11.96 -2.40
C GLU A 33 -0.15 -12.69 -3.70
N SER A 34 -0.18 -11.99 -4.84
CA SER A 34 0.07 -12.60 -6.15
C SER A 34 1.55 -12.93 -6.35
N PHE A 35 1.81 -14.09 -6.97
CA PHE A 35 3.17 -14.54 -7.33
C PHE A 35 3.93 -13.52 -8.21
N LEU A 36 3.21 -12.76 -9.03
CA LEU A 36 3.77 -11.73 -9.91
C LEU A 36 4.10 -10.41 -9.22
N THR A 37 3.99 -10.34 -7.89
CA THR A 37 4.41 -9.18 -7.09
C THR A 37 5.68 -9.57 -6.32
N PRO A 38 6.90 -9.32 -6.85
CA PRO A 38 8.15 -9.81 -6.25
C PRO A 38 8.35 -9.39 -4.79
N ASP A 39 7.97 -8.16 -4.45
CA ASP A 39 8.03 -7.63 -3.08
C ASP A 39 6.76 -7.89 -2.25
N GLY A 40 5.81 -8.67 -2.77
CA GLY A 40 4.51 -8.89 -2.16
C GLY A 40 4.58 -9.45 -0.73
N LEU A 41 5.41 -10.48 -0.52
CA LEU A 41 5.64 -11.06 0.80
C LEU A 41 6.28 -10.07 1.78
N LYS A 42 7.16 -9.19 1.30
CA LYS A 42 7.78 -8.15 2.13
C LYS A 42 6.75 -7.11 2.56
N ILE A 43 5.86 -6.71 1.67
CA ILE A 43 4.74 -5.80 1.96
C ILE A 43 3.83 -6.41 3.03
N LEU A 44 3.43 -7.68 2.87
CA LEU A 44 2.60 -8.40 3.86
C LEU A 44 3.29 -8.51 5.22
N LYS A 45 4.59 -8.82 5.25
CA LYS A 45 5.37 -8.87 6.49
C LYS A 45 5.40 -7.51 7.20
N ASN A 46 5.63 -6.44 6.46
CA ASN A 46 5.60 -5.09 7.02
C ASN A 46 4.22 -4.78 7.60
N PHE A 47 3.14 -5.15 6.90
CA PHE A 47 1.77 -4.93 7.37
C PHE A 47 1.48 -5.64 8.70
N ILE A 48 1.90 -6.90 8.84
CA ILE A 48 1.67 -7.69 10.07
C ILE A 48 2.54 -7.17 11.24
N CYS A 49 3.70 -6.59 10.95
CA CYS A 49 4.62 -6.07 11.96
C CYS A 49 4.34 -4.60 12.38
N LEU A 50 3.35 -3.93 11.80
CA LEU A 50 2.99 -2.53 12.10
C LEU A 50 2.33 -2.34 13.47
#